data_AF-A0A1A8GP36-F1
#
_entry.id   AF-A0A1A8GP36-F1
#
_cell.length_a   1.000
_cell.length_b   1.000
_cell.length_c   1.000
_cell.angle_alpha   90.00
_cell.angle_beta   90.00
_cell.angle_gamma   90.00
#
_symmetry.space_group_name_H-M   'P 1'
#
loop_
_entity.id
_entity.type
_entity.pdbx_description
1 polymer ?
#
loop_
_entity_poly.entity_id
_entity_poly.type
_entity_poly.pdbx_seq_one_letter_code
_entity_poly.pdbx_strand_id
1 'polypeptide(L)'
;MDKESIGAQYEAVAEIGEGAYGKVYKARDLKNGGRFVALKRVRVQTEEEGMPLSTIREVAVLRQLEAFEHPNVVRLFDVCTVSRTDRETKLTLVFEHVDQDLTTYLEKAPDPGVPPETIKDMMFQLLQGLDFLHSHRVVHRDLKPQNILPIEDLVPEIDEQGRALLLQFLAFNPSRRISAFAALTHPYFQSVDSLSRSVYMTQPIPTNKPTMEERTA
;
A
#
# COMPACT_ATOMS: atom_id res chain seq x y z
N MET A 1 -1.12 -32.70 -0.88
CA MET A 1 -1.14 -31.22 -0.95
C MET A 1 -0.75 -30.75 0.43
N ASP A 2 0.50 -30.33 0.60
CA ASP A 2 1.12 -30.17 1.91
C ASP A 2 0.50 -29.00 2.67
N LYS A 3 -0.39 -29.31 3.62
CA LYS A 3 -0.88 -28.36 4.63
C LYS A 3 0.24 -28.10 5.63
N GLU A 4 1.28 -27.37 5.23
CA GLU A 4 2.20 -26.74 6.17
C GLU A 4 1.41 -25.68 6.97
N SER A 5 0.94 -26.04 8.17
CA SER A 5 0.37 -25.04 9.08
C SER A 5 1.50 -24.06 9.43
N ILE A 6 1.28 -22.77 9.16
CA ILE A 6 2.22 -21.72 9.56
C ILE A 6 1.97 -21.47 11.06
N GLY A 7 2.51 -22.36 11.89
CA GLY A 7 2.17 -22.49 13.30
C GLY A 7 0.72 -22.96 13.54
N ALA A 8 0.39 -23.27 14.79
CA ALA A 8 -0.97 -23.69 15.20
C ALA A 8 -2.05 -22.59 15.07
N GLN A 9 -1.70 -21.40 14.54
CA GLN A 9 -2.53 -20.21 14.54
C GLN A 9 -3.20 -19.91 13.19
N TYR A 10 -2.59 -20.31 12.07
CA TYR A 10 -3.10 -19.98 10.74
C TYR A 10 -3.34 -21.24 9.92
N GLU A 11 -4.58 -21.39 9.41
CA GLU A 11 -4.96 -22.47 8.51
C GLU A 11 -4.94 -21.96 7.06
N ALA A 12 -4.01 -22.45 6.24
CA ALA A 12 -3.95 -22.10 4.83
C ALA A 12 -5.18 -22.61 4.07
N VAL A 13 -5.80 -21.73 3.28
CA VAL A 13 -7.03 -21.99 2.52
C VAL A 13 -6.70 -22.15 1.03
N ALA A 14 -6.02 -21.18 0.45
CA ALA A 14 -5.67 -21.17 -0.97
C ALA A 14 -4.40 -20.36 -1.23
N GLU A 15 -3.65 -20.72 -2.27
CA GLU A 15 -2.62 -19.83 -2.83
C GLU A 15 -3.31 -18.74 -3.65
N ILE A 16 -2.99 -17.48 -3.39
CA ILE A 16 -3.66 -16.31 -4.02
C ILE A 16 -2.70 -15.44 -4.84
N GLY A 17 -1.40 -15.75 -4.84
CA GLY A 17 -0.47 -15.05 -5.71
C GLY A 17 0.97 -15.49 -5.53
N GLU A 18 1.79 -15.14 -6.51
CA GLU A 18 3.24 -15.31 -6.50
C GLU A 18 3.87 -13.96 -6.85
N GLY A 19 4.74 -13.46 -5.96
CA GLY A 19 5.45 -12.20 -6.15
C GLY A 19 6.96 -12.39 -6.11
N ALA A 20 7.71 -11.31 -6.38
CA ALA A 20 9.18 -11.31 -6.41
C ALA A 20 9.86 -11.88 -5.15
N TYR A 21 9.16 -11.86 -4.00
CA TYR A 21 9.66 -12.31 -2.70
C TYR A 21 9.10 -13.67 -2.24
N GLY A 22 8.23 -14.29 -3.04
CA GLY A 22 7.64 -15.60 -2.76
C GLY A 22 6.12 -15.66 -2.90
N LYS A 23 5.55 -16.76 -2.41
CA LYS A 23 4.14 -17.10 -2.51
C LYS A 23 3.29 -16.40 -1.44
N VAL A 24 2.06 -16.06 -1.82
CA VAL A 24 1.04 -15.47 -0.97
C VAL A 24 -0.13 -16.44 -0.84
N TYR A 25 -0.57 -16.70 0.39
CA TYR A 25 -1.69 -17.60 0.67
C TYR A 25 -2.81 -16.87 1.41
N LYS A 26 -4.06 -17.10 1.02
CA LYS A 26 -5.22 -16.83 1.88
C LYS A 26 -5.24 -17.86 3.00
N ALA A 27 -5.41 -17.41 4.23
CA ALA A 27 -5.50 -18.28 5.39
C ALA A 27 -6.57 -17.79 6.37
N ARG A 28 -7.05 -18.69 7.22
CA ARG A 28 -7.94 -18.39 8.33
C ARG A 28 -7.13 -18.25 9.62
N ASP A 29 -7.31 -17.13 10.31
CA ASP A 29 -6.71 -16.86 11.62
C ASP A 29 -7.54 -17.49 12.73
N LEU A 30 -7.05 -18.60 13.28
CA LEU A 30 -7.78 -19.44 14.24
C LEU A 30 -7.90 -18.79 15.62
N LYS A 31 -7.07 -17.79 15.95
CA LYS A 31 -7.12 -17.11 17.26
C LYS A 31 -8.01 -15.87 17.24
N ASN A 32 -8.22 -15.26 16.08
CA ASN A 32 -8.98 -14.01 15.94
C ASN A 32 -10.30 -14.25 15.20
N GLY A 33 -11.13 -15.15 15.72
CA GLY A 33 -12.49 -15.37 15.24
C GLY A 33 -12.60 -15.95 13.82
N GLY A 34 -11.53 -16.52 13.28
CA GLY A 34 -11.55 -17.11 11.94
C GLY A 34 -11.56 -16.09 10.80
N ARG A 35 -11.11 -14.85 11.05
CA ARG A 35 -10.94 -13.84 9.98
C ARG A 35 -9.97 -14.33 8.92
N PHE A 36 -10.16 -13.90 7.67
CA PHE A 36 -9.22 -14.18 6.60
C PHE A 36 -8.03 -13.22 6.65
N VAL A 37 -6.84 -13.77 6.38
CA VAL A 37 -5.57 -13.05 6.30
C VAL A 37 -4.78 -13.47 5.07
N ALA A 38 -3.86 -12.63 4.62
CA ALA A 38 -2.90 -12.95 3.55
C ALA A 38 -1.52 -13.25 4.15
N LEU A 39 -1.01 -14.45 3.92
CA LEU A 39 0.30 -14.91 4.39
C LEU A 39 1.32 -14.78 3.26
N LYS A 40 2.18 -13.78 3.34
CA LYS A 40 3.29 -13.57 2.40
C LYS A 40 4.55 -14.23 2.94
N ARG A 41 4.96 -15.34 2.33
CA ARG A 41 6.18 -16.06 2.71
C ARG A 41 7.38 -15.39 2.05
N VAL A 42 8.35 -14.97 2.87
CA VAL A 42 9.59 -14.32 2.44
C VAL A 42 10.77 -15.18 2.83
N ARG A 43 11.67 -15.45 1.88
CA ARG A 43 12.95 -16.12 2.13
C ARG A 43 14.05 -15.10 2.09
N VAL A 44 14.82 -15.01 3.17
CA VAL A 44 15.91 -14.06 3.32
C VAL A 44 17.20 -14.86 3.41
N GLN A 45 18.12 -14.64 2.47
CA GLN A 45 19.45 -15.22 2.57
C GLN A 45 20.15 -14.66 3.81
N THR A 46 20.69 -15.56 4.62
CA THR A 46 21.40 -15.23 5.86
C THR A 46 22.90 -15.35 5.57
N GLU A 47 23.64 -14.30 5.88
CA GLU A 47 25.11 -14.26 5.77
C GLU A 47 25.75 -14.65 7.10
N GLU A 48 27.08 -14.70 7.19
CA GLU A 48 27.79 -15.06 8.44
C GLU A 48 27.39 -14.16 9.63
N GLU A 49 27.03 -12.90 9.37
CA GLU A 49 26.57 -11.94 10.38
C GLU A 49 25.04 -12.01 10.65
N GLY A 50 24.30 -12.88 9.97
CA GLY A 50 22.86 -13.02 10.10
C GLY A 50 22.06 -12.42 8.94
N MET A 51 20.85 -11.91 9.22
CA MET A 51 20.01 -11.30 8.19
C MET A 51 20.59 -9.94 7.75
N PRO A 52 20.50 -9.58 6.46
CA PRO A 52 20.91 -8.26 5.99
C PRO A 52 20.22 -7.13 6.77
N LEU A 53 20.99 -6.09 7.11
CA LEU A 53 20.47 -4.91 7.80
C LEU A 53 19.32 -4.22 7.04
N SER A 54 19.34 -4.30 5.71
CA SER A 54 18.24 -3.81 4.85
C SER A 54 16.92 -4.54 5.17
N THR A 55 16.94 -5.87 5.25
CA THR A 55 15.76 -6.68 5.60
C THR A 55 15.29 -6.39 7.03
N ILE A 56 16.21 -6.30 7.99
CA ILE A 56 15.86 -5.97 9.38
C ILE A 56 15.18 -4.60 9.43
N ARG A 57 15.70 -3.60 8.71
CA ARG A 57 15.10 -2.27 8.61
C ARG A 57 13.72 -2.32 7.96
N GLU A 58 13.53 -3.05 6.87
CA GLU A 58 12.22 -3.20 6.22
C GLU A 58 11.18 -3.82 7.16
N VAL A 59 11.53 -4.92 7.84
CA VAL A 59 10.64 -5.56 8.83
C VAL A 59 10.36 -4.62 10.01
N ALA A 60 11.36 -3.88 10.50
CA ALA A 60 11.18 -2.92 11.58
C ALA A 60 10.25 -1.76 11.18
N VAL A 61 10.38 -1.23 9.96
CA VAL A 61 9.48 -0.20 9.44
C VAL A 61 8.06 -0.75 9.32
N LEU A 62 7.88 -1.96 8.79
CA LEU A 62 6.56 -2.57 8.68
C LEU A 62 5.92 -2.83 10.06
N ARG A 63 6.71 -3.26 11.05
CA ARG A 63 6.27 -3.39 12.46
C ARG A 63 5.98 -2.04 13.11
N GLN A 64 6.65 -0.97 12.73
CA GLN A 64 6.31 0.37 13.21
C GLN A 64 4.94 0.81 12.68
N LEU A 65 4.62 0.47 11.42
CA LEU A 65 3.33 0.78 10.82
C LEU A 65 2.16 -0.03 11.41
N GLU A 66 2.43 -1.21 11.99
CA GLU A 66 1.42 -2.03 12.69
C GLU A 66 0.69 -1.26 13.80
N ALA A 67 1.38 -0.32 14.47
CA ALA A 67 0.81 0.51 15.53
C ALA A 67 -0.24 1.52 15.03
N PHE A 68 -0.36 1.70 13.71
CA PHE A 68 -1.23 2.69 13.10
C PHE A 68 -2.29 2.00 12.24
N GLU A 69 -3.53 2.44 12.39
CA GLU A 69 -4.63 1.98 11.55
C GLU A 69 -4.95 3.08 10.53
N HIS A 70 -4.66 2.82 9.25
CA HIS A 70 -5.03 3.72 8.17
C HIS A 70 -5.91 2.99 7.15
N PRO A 71 -7.10 3.51 6.80
CA PRO A 71 -8.07 2.81 5.95
C PRO A 71 -7.57 2.56 4.52
N ASN A 72 -6.57 3.30 4.06
CA ASN A 72 -5.98 3.16 2.71
C ASN A 72 -4.57 2.54 2.72
N VAL A 73 -4.18 1.87 3.81
CA VAL A 73 -2.93 1.09 3.88
C VAL A 73 -3.24 -0.29 4.43
N VAL A 74 -2.93 -1.33 3.64
CA VAL A 74 -3.11 -2.73 4.03
C VAL A 74 -2.34 -3.01 5.30
N ARG A 75 -3.05 -3.49 6.32
CA ARG A 75 -2.46 -3.67 7.65
C ARG A 75 -1.55 -4.90 7.69
N LEU A 76 -0.39 -4.77 8.33
CA LEU A 76 0.38 -5.91 8.81
C LEU A 76 -0.13 -6.27 10.20
N PHE A 77 -0.63 -7.49 10.39
CA PHE A 77 -1.07 -8.01 11.68
C PHE A 77 0.02 -8.74 12.44
N ASP A 78 0.96 -9.38 11.75
CA ASP A 78 2.03 -10.13 12.41
C ASP A 78 3.21 -10.42 11.46
N VAL A 79 4.35 -10.77 12.06
CA VAL A 79 5.55 -11.31 11.41
C VAL A 79 5.98 -12.54 12.18
N CYS A 80 5.78 -13.71 11.57
CA CYS A 80 6.13 -14.98 12.16
C CYS A 80 7.45 -15.50 11.55
N THR A 81 8.40 -15.89 12.40
CA THR A 81 9.58 -16.63 11.94
C THR A 81 9.22 -18.12 11.84
N VAL A 82 9.29 -18.68 10.64
CA VAL A 82 8.94 -20.09 10.39
C VAL A 82 10.12 -20.99 10.68
N SER A 83 11.30 -20.63 10.18
CA SER A 83 12.54 -21.35 10.42
C SER A 83 13.73 -20.42 10.23
N ARG A 84 14.79 -20.66 11.01
CA ARG A 84 16.08 -20.01 10.83
C ARG A 84 17.14 -21.09 10.70
N THR A 85 17.98 -20.95 9.68
CA THR A 85 19.17 -21.75 9.43
C THR A 85 20.36 -20.81 9.25
N ASP A 86 21.57 -21.37 9.18
CA ASP A 86 22.78 -20.57 8.95
C ASP A 86 22.79 -19.90 7.56
N ARG A 87 22.00 -20.38 6.61
CA ARG A 87 21.97 -19.89 5.22
C ARG A 87 20.71 -19.12 4.86
N GLU A 88 19.61 -19.37 5.55
CA GLU A 88 18.32 -18.73 5.27
C GLU A 88 17.47 -18.53 6.52
N THR A 89 16.75 -17.42 6.51
CA THR A 89 15.66 -17.12 7.44
C THR A 89 14.36 -17.06 6.66
N LYS A 90 13.38 -17.88 7.05
CA LYS A 90 12.05 -17.91 6.45
C LYS A 90 11.09 -17.13 7.34
N LEU A 91 10.55 -16.05 6.80
CA LEU A 91 9.56 -15.19 7.45
C LEU A 91 8.20 -15.41 6.80
N THR A 92 7.15 -15.29 7.60
CA THR A 92 5.78 -15.10 7.11
C THR A 92 5.27 -13.77 7.62
N LEU A 93 4.94 -12.88 6.69
CA LEU A 93 4.28 -11.62 6.98
C LEU A 93 2.77 -11.86 6.86
N VAL A 94 2.02 -11.54 7.91
CA VAL A 94 0.58 -11.73 8.02
C VAL A 94 -0.10 -10.39 7.76
N PHE A 95 -0.72 -10.25 6.61
CA PHE A 95 -1.43 -9.04 6.20
C PHE A 95 -2.94 -9.21 6.31
N GLU A 96 -3.63 -8.07 6.37
CA GLU A 96 -5.04 -7.97 6.02
C GLU A 96 -5.31 -8.62 4.65
N HIS A 97 -6.41 -9.37 4.58
CA HIS A 97 -6.85 -9.95 3.32
C HIS A 97 -7.71 -8.95 2.57
N VAL A 98 -7.31 -8.62 1.34
CA VAL A 98 -8.11 -7.85 0.39
C VAL A 98 -8.64 -8.83 -0.66
N ASP A 99 -9.95 -8.81 -0.89
CA ASP A 99 -10.60 -9.78 -1.79
C ASP A 99 -10.24 -9.58 -3.27
N GLN A 100 -9.86 -8.36 -3.66
CA GLN A 100 -9.60 -7.99 -5.05
C GLN A 100 -8.55 -6.87 -5.15
N ASP A 101 -7.63 -6.97 -6.10
CA ASP A 101 -6.72 -5.88 -6.46
C ASP A 101 -7.31 -4.93 -7.51
N LEU A 102 -6.70 -3.75 -7.66
CA LEU A 102 -7.19 -2.72 -8.57
C LEU A 102 -7.17 -3.18 -10.03
N THR A 103 -6.17 -3.95 -10.46
CA THR A 103 -6.09 -4.50 -11.82
C THR A 103 -7.30 -5.38 -12.13
N THR A 104 -7.58 -6.34 -11.24
CA THR A 104 -8.73 -7.25 -11.37
C THR A 104 -10.04 -6.49 -11.29
N TYR A 105 -10.13 -5.39 -10.54
CA TYR A 105 -11.32 -4.54 -10.49
C TYR A 105 -11.57 -3.84 -11.83
N LEU A 106 -10.52 -3.23 -12.40
CA LEU A 106 -10.61 -2.52 -13.68
C LEU A 106 -10.94 -3.47 -14.84
N GLU A 107 -10.36 -4.68 -14.87
CA GLU A 107 -10.63 -5.69 -15.90
C GLU A 107 -12.08 -6.21 -15.89
N LYS A 108 -12.74 -6.17 -14.74
CA LYS A 108 -14.15 -6.61 -14.59
C LYS A 108 -15.15 -5.48 -14.77
N ALA A 109 -14.69 -4.25 -15.03
CA ALA A 109 -15.57 -3.12 -15.22
C ALA A 109 -16.43 -3.34 -16.48
N PRO A 110 -17.77 -3.28 -16.40
CA PRO A 110 -18.63 -3.39 -17.57
C PRO A 110 -18.51 -2.14 -18.44
N ASP A 111 -18.84 -2.25 -19.73
CA ASP A 111 -18.95 -1.09 -20.62
C ASP A 111 -19.89 -0.02 -20.02
N PRO A 112 -19.54 1.28 -20.06
CA PRO A 112 -18.39 1.89 -20.76
C PRO A 112 -17.07 1.92 -19.95
N GLY A 113 -17.03 1.34 -18.75
CA GLY A 113 -15.88 1.34 -17.85
C GLY A 113 -16.23 1.82 -16.45
N VAL A 114 -15.20 2.19 -15.66
CA VAL A 114 -15.38 2.75 -14.31
C VAL A 114 -15.75 4.23 -14.40
N PRO A 115 -16.80 4.70 -13.71
CA PRO A 115 -17.20 6.11 -13.76
C PRO A 115 -16.07 7.07 -13.31
N PRO A 116 -15.92 8.25 -13.94
CA PRO A 116 -14.90 9.22 -13.57
C PRO A 116 -14.88 9.64 -12.10
N GLU A 117 -16.05 9.77 -11.46
CA GLU A 117 -16.15 10.08 -10.03
C GLU A 117 -15.61 8.94 -9.16
N THR A 118 -15.83 7.68 -9.55
CA THR A 118 -15.25 6.53 -8.86
C THR A 118 -13.72 6.51 -9.02
N ILE A 119 -13.20 6.85 -10.21
CA ILE A 119 -11.75 6.99 -10.42
C ILE A 119 -11.17 8.10 -9.54
N LYS A 120 -11.87 9.25 -9.44
CA LYS A 120 -11.49 10.37 -8.58
C LYS A 120 -11.43 9.95 -7.10
N ASP A 121 -12.43 9.21 -6.62
CA ASP A 121 -12.45 8.68 -5.25
C ASP A 121 -11.31 7.67 -4.99
N MET A 122 -11.04 6.79 -5.94
CA MET A 122 -9.92 5.84 -5.87
C MET A 122 -8.56 6.57 -5.81
N MET A 123 -8.38 7.58 -6.67
CA MET A 123 -7.18 8.42 -6.66
C MET A 123 -7.03 9.12 -5.30
N PHE A 124 -8.11 9.70 -4.76
CA PHE A 124 -8.08 10.36 -3.46
C PHE A 124 -7.63 9.40 -2.34
N GLN A 125 -8.21 8.21 -2.28
CA GLN A 125 -7.85 7.16 -1.30
C GLN A 125 -6.39 6.70 -1.42
N LEU A 126 -5.89 6.50 -2.64
CA LEU A 126 -4.48 6.16 -2.87
C LEU A 126 -3.54 7.26 -2.33
N LEU A 127 -3.91 8.52 -2.54
CA LEU A 127 -3.13 9.66 -2.05
C LEU A 127 -3.18 9.80 -0.54
N GLN A 128 -4.30 9.49 0.11
CA GLN A 128 -4.39 9.43 1.56
C GLN A 128 -3.43 8.39 2.12
N GLY A 129 -3.42 7.17 1.56
CA GLY A 129 -2.48 6.12 1.96
C GLY A 129 -1.02 6.53 1.74
N LEU A 130 -0.73 7.18 0.61
CA LEU A 130 0.63 7.63 0.29
C LEU A 130 1.11 8.76 1.21
N ASP A 131 0.26 9.74 1.51
CA ASP A 131 0.55 10.83 2.46
C ASP A 131 0.82 10.27 3.86
N PHE A 132 0.00 9.31 4.29
CA PHE A 132 0.21 8.60 5.54
C PHE A 132 1.59 7.92 5.58
N LEU A 133 1.95 7.13 4.57
CA LEU A 133 3.27 6.48 4.51
C LEU A 133 4.42 7.50 4.52
N HIS A 134 4.32 8.56 3.72
CA HIS A 134 5.32 9.61 3.66
C HIS A 134 5.48 10.35 4.99
N SER A 135 4.38 10.58 5.72
CA SER A 135 4.41 11.20 7.05
C SER A 135 5.14 10.34 8.09
N HIS A 136 5.23 9.02 7.85
CA HIS A 136 5.99 8.05 8.65
C HIS A 136 7.36 7.73 8.05
N ARG A 137 7.85 8.55 7.11
CA ARG A 137 9.15 8.41 6.42
C ARG A 137 9.28 7.09 5.64
N VAL A 138 8.16 6.52 5.22
CA VAL A 138 8.10 5.31 4.39
C VAL A 138 7.88 5.70 2.95
N VAL A 139 8.81 5.31 2.06
CA VAL A 139 8.66 5.48 0.61
C VAL A 139 8.21 4.14 0.03
N HIS A 140 7.08 4.10 -0.68
CA HIS A 140 6.50 2.86 -1.21
C HIS A 140 7.42 2.14 -2.22
N ARG A 141 8.17 2.91 -3.04
CA ARG A 141 9.19 2.46 -4.01
C ARG A 141 8.75 1.54 -5.16
N ASP A 142 7.58 0.90 -5.09
CA ASP A 142 7.04 0.06 -6.18
C ASP A 142 5.77 0.63 -6.84
N LEU A 143 5.51 1.92 -6.66
CA LEU A 143 4.56 2.63 -7.52
C LEU A 143 5.25 2.87 -8.86
N LYS A 144 4.99 2.01 -9.85
CA LYS A 144 5.66 2.05 -11.16
C LYS A 144 5.08 3.15 -12.04
N PRO A 145 5.87 4.15 -12.45
CA PRO A 145 5.42 5.24 -13.33
C PRO A 145 5.53 4.88 -14.84
N GLN A 146 5.70 3.60 -15.18
CA GLN A 146 6.23 3.16 -16.48
C GLN A 146 5.27 3.25 -17.68
N ASN A 147 4.13 3.93 -17.53
CA ASN A 147 3.18 4.14 -18.63
C ASN A 147 3.27 5.59 -19.12
N ILE A 148 4.32 5.90 -19.90
CA ILE A 148 4.45 7.19 -20.61
C ILE A 148 3.65 7.10 -21.91
N LEU A 149 2.33 7.11 -21.79
CA LEU A 149 1.42 7.51 -22.88
C LEU A 149 1.01 8.97 -22.63
N PRO A 150 0.60 9.74 -23.66
CA PRO A 150 -0.08 11.01 -23.46
C PRO A 150 -1.25 10.81 -22.48
N ILE A 151 -1.40 11.69 -21.50
CA ILE A 151 -2.44 11.55 -20.44
C ILE A 151 -3.84 11.52 -21.07
N GLU A 152 -4.00 12.20 -22.20
CA GLU A 152 -5.21 12.28 -23.01
C GLU A 152 -5.59 10.93 -23.64
N ASP A 153 -4.59 10.09 -23.93
CA ASP A 153 -4.79 8.74 -24.45
C ASP A 153 -5.01 7.74 -23.31
N LEU A 154 -4.50 8.04 -22.11
CA LEU A 154 -4.60 7.17 -20.93
C LEU A 154 -5.94 7.33 -20.21
N VAL A 155 -6.47 8.55 -20.12
CA VAL A 155 -7.74 8.87 -19.44
C VAL A 155 -8.49 9.96 -20.24
N PRO A 156 -9.12 9.64 -21.38
CA PRO A 156 -9.76 10.63 -22.25
C PRO A 156 -10.92 11.37 -21.59
N GLU A 157 -11.53 10.81 -20.55
CA GLU A 157 -12.65 11.40 -19.80
C GLU A 157 -12.21 12.31 -18.64
N ILE A 158 -10.91 12.49 -18.41
CA ILE A 158 -10.44 13.32 -17.30
C ILE A 158 -10.63 14.81 -17.59
N ASP A 159 -11.14 15.54 -16.60
CA ASP A 159 -11.29 16.98 -16.71
C ASP A 159 -9.94 17.72 -16.64
N GLU A 160 -9.95 19.03 -16.93
CA GLU A 160 -8.75 19.87 -16.93
C GLU A 160 -8.00 19.85 -15.59
N GLN A 161 -8.73 19.77 -14.47
CA GLN A 161 -8.14 19.78 -13.14
C GLN A 161 -7.48 18.43 -12.82
N GLY A 162 -8.10 17.31 -13.19
CA GLY A 162 -7.53 15.98 -13.03
C GLY A 162 -6.30 15.80 -13.91
N ARG A 163 -6.34 16.34 -15.14
CA ARG A 163 -5.17 16.37 -16.03
C ARG A 163 -4.02 17.18 -15.43
N ALA A 164 -4.30 18.37 -14.89
CA ALA A 164 -3.30 19.19 -14.22
C ALA A 164 -2.66 18.47 -13.03
N LEU A 165 -3.47 17.77 -12.24
CA LEU A 165 -2.98 16.95 -11.13
C LEU A 165 -2.08 15.80 -11.60
N LEU A 166 -2.51 15.04 -12.62
CA LEU A 166 -1.72 13.94 -13.18
C LEU A 166 -0.37 14.43 -13.75
N LEU A 167 -0.35 15.58 -14.43
CA LEU A 167 0.89 16.19 -14.93
C LEU A 167 1.86 16.54 -13.79
N GLN A 168 1.35 17.01 -12.66
CA GLN A 168 2.17 17.28 -11.48
C GLN A 168 2.64 16.00 -10.78
N PHE A 169 1.85 14.92 -10.82
CA PHE A 169 2.22 13.60 -10.28
C PHE A 169 3.27 12.87 -11.12
N LEU A 170 3.13 12.92 -12.44
CA LEU A 170 3.99 12.25 -13.40
C LEU A 170 5.23 13.08 -13.75
N ALA A 171 5.45 14.21 -13.07
CA ALA A 171 6.64 15.03 -13.24
C ALA A 171 7.91 14.17 -13.05
N PHE A 172 8.71 14.09 -14.12
CA PHE A 172 9.92 13.27 -14.15
C PHE A 172 10.92 13.71 -13.09
N ASN A 173 11.12 15.02 -12.94
CA ASN A 173 11.96 15.59 -11.89
C ASN A 173 11.27 15.46 -10.52
N PRO A 174 11.83 14.70 -9.55
CA PRO A 174 11.23 14.51 -8.23
C PRO A 174 10.99 15.81 -7.46
N SER A 175 11.85 16.82 -7.64
CA SER A 175 11.72 18.13 -6.98
C SER A 175 10.58 18.97 -7.56
N ARG A 176 10.07 18.62 -8.74
CA ARG A 176 8.91 19.29 -9.38
C ARG A 176 7.63 18.46 -9.24
N ARG A 177 7.70 17.29 -8.60
CA ARG A 177 6.59 16.38 -8.43
C ARG A 177 5.77 16.82 -7.22
N ILE A 178 4.45 16.88 -7.39
CA ILE A 178 3.55 17.20 -6.27
C ILE A 178 3.67 16.12 -5.18
N SER A 179 3.69 16.54 -3.92
CA SER A 179 3.62 15.62 -2.79
C SER A 179 2.20 15.08 -2.63
N ALA A 180 2.05 13.88 -2.05
CA ALA A 180 0.72 13.32 -1.76
C ALA A 180 -0.15 14.28 -0.93
N PHE A 181 0.46 14.95 0.07
CA PHE A 181 -0.18 16.02 0.84
C PHE A 181 -0.73 17.16 -0.04
N ALA A 182 0.12 17.77 -0.87
CA ALA A 182 -0.28 18.90 -1.71
C ALA A 182 -1.35 18.47 -2.72
N ALA A 183 -1.25 17.24 -3.23
CA ALA A 183 -2.23 16.68 -4.15
C ALA A 183 -3.61 16.51 -3.52
N LEU A 184 -3.69 16.10 -2.24
CA LEU A 184 -4.96 16.00 -1.51
C LEU A 184 -5.68 17.35 -1.36
N THR A 185 -4.95 18.46 -1.46
CA THR A 185 -5.49 19.83 -1.44
C THR A 185 -5.84 20.40 -2.82
N HIS A 186 -5.58 19.64 -3.90
CA HIS A 186 -5.77 20.11 -5.27
C HIS A 186 -7.27 20.37 -5.60
N PRO A 187 -7.60 21.41 -6.41
CA PRO A 187 -8.98 21.72 -6.79
C PRO A 187 -9.79 20.56 -7.35
N TYR A 188 -9.12 19.64 -8.05
CA TYR A 188 -9.72 18.40 -8.60
C TYR A 188 -10.51 17.58 -7.55
N PHE A 189 -10.06 17.59 -6.29
CA PHE A 189 -10.73 16.84 -5.21
C PHE A 189 -11.72 17.69 -4.40
N GLN A 190 -12.10 18.89 -4.86
CA GLN A 190 -13.09 19.72 -4.16
C GLN A 190 -14.49 19.13 -4.14
N SER A 191 -14.83 18.32 -5.15
CA SER A 191 -16.13 17.63 -5.24
C SER A 191 -16.20 16.31 -4.48
N VAL A 192 -15.06 15.78 -3.99
CA VAL A 192 -15.03 14.53 -3.22
C VAL A 192 -15.70 14.77 -1.87
N ASP A 193 -16.63 13.87 -1.51
CA ASP A 193 -17.60 14.08 -0.44
C ASP A 193 -16.96 14.52 0.89
N SER A 194 -17.68 15.40 1.58
CA SER A 194 -17.30 16.00 2.86
C SER A 194 -17.00 14.97 3.96
N LEU A 195 -17.65 13.79 3.91
CA LEU A 195 -17.40 12.68 4.83
C LEU A 195 -16.01 12.08 4.66
N SER A 196 -15.57 11.79 3.43
CA SER A 196 -14.21 11.32 3.11
C SER A 196 -13.13 12.32 3.53
N ARG A 197 -13.40 13.63 3.40
CA ARG A 197 -12.52 14.70 3.90
C ARG A 197 -12.51 14.79 5.43
N SER A 198 -13.64 14.59 6.09
CA SER A 198 -13.73 14.66 7.55
C SER A 198 -12.94 13.55 8.23
N VAL A 199 -13.02 12.32 7.70
CA VAL A 199 -12.26 11.15 8.18
C VAL A 199 -10.75 11.38 8.02
N TYR A 200 -10.32 12.04 6.94
CA TYR A 200 -8.92 12.44 6.75
C TYR A 200 -8.45 13.46 7.79
N MET A 201 -9.25 14.50 8.05
CA MET A 201 -8.87 15.58 8.96
C MET A 201 -8.81 15.15 10.43
N THR A 202 -9.48 14.06 10.81
CA THR A 202 -9.49 13.52 12.18
C THR A 202 -8.38 12.52 12.49
N GLN A 203 -7.52 12.17 11.52
CA GLN A 203 -6.43 11.22 11.72
C GLN A 203 -5.36 11.79 12.69
N PRO A 204 -4.87 11.00 13.66
CA PRO A 204 -3.86 11.47 14.60
C PRO A 204 -2.59 11.88 13.85
N ILE A 205 -2.29 13.17 13.93
CA ILE A 205 -1.10 13.78 13.38
C ILE A 205 0.10 13.35 14.24
N PRO A 206 1.15 12.72 13.67
CA PRO A 206 2.37 12.45 14.43
C PRO A 206 2.95 13.77 14.95
N THR A 207 3.31 13.81 16.24
CA THR A 207 3.84 14.99 16.95
C THR A 207 5.16 15.54 16.38
N ASN A 208 5.77 14.83 15.42
CA ASN A 208 6.97 15.22 14.68
C ASN A 208 6.68 15.79 13.28
N LYS A 209 5.45 16.25 13.00
CA LYS A 209 5.16 16.97 11.76
C LYS A 209 5.98 18.28 11.76
N PRO A 210 6.83 18.54 10.74
CA PRO A 210 7.35 19.88 10.52
C PRO A 210 6.18 20.84 10.32
N THR A 211 6.30 22.06 10.85
CA THR A 211 5.24 23.07 10.81
C THR A 211 4.90 23.43 9.37
N MET A 212 3.74 24.06 9.14
CA MET A 212 3.28 24.45 7.79
C MET A 212 4.32 25.27 7.02
N GLU A 213 5.15 26.04 7.72
CA GLU A 213 6.21 26.90 7.16
C GLU A 213 7.45 26.11 6.72
N GLU A 214 7.72 24.97 7.34
CA GLU A 214 8.88 24.12 7.06
C GLU A 214 8.67 23.19 5.85
N ARG A 215 7.45 23.15 5.28
CA ARG A 215 7.05 22.21 4.20
C ARG A 215 7.06 22.80 2.79
N THR A 216 7.23 24.12 2.68
CA THR A 216 7.23 24.87 1.42
C THR A 216 8.62 25.24 0.91
N ALA A 217 9.68 24.78 1.57
CA ALA A 217 11.08 25.02 1.20
C ALA A 217 11.71 23.85 0.43
#